data_AF-A0A2V8EGC7-F1
#
_entry.id   AF-A0A2V8EGC7-F1
#
_cell.length_a   1.000
_cell.length_b   1.000
_cell.length_c   1.000
_cell.angle_alpha   90.00
_cell.angle_beta   90.00
_cell.angle_gamma   90.00
#
_symmetry.space_group_name_H-M   'P 1'
#
loop_
_entity.id
_entity.type
_entity.pdbx_description
1 polymer ?
#
loop_
_entity_poly.entity_id
_entity_poly.type
_entity_poly.pdbx_seq_one_letter_code
_entity_poly.pdbx_strand_id
1 'polypeptide(L)'
;MLYDDGGAEASADRARFEAHVRACAACRVELDALRGIRAQLARWAPPEPKFGARANLQSNPQSNPQSALRNPRWVPAWAQAVAAVLVVGVAAGIANLDVHYDRSGLTIRTGWSSRAAAPAAQPAAAPAAADAALWKADLAALERQLRSELRPSQAANTAAAQRSSDADLVRRVRALVDDSEKRQQRELALRIAELMRDVNVQRQADLVRVDRALGLVENKVGVEVLKNRQQMNYFIRTSQR
;
A
#
# COMPACT_ATOMS: atom_id res chain seq x y z
N MET A 1 33.15 -10.31 0.98
CA MET A 1 33.06 -11.71 0.49
C MET A 1 33.13 -12.60 1.72
N LEU A 2 31.98 -13.09 2.19
CA LEU A 2 31.89 -13.90 3.42
C LEU A 2 30.61 -14.76 3.36
N TYR A 3 30.47 -15.54 2.29
CA TYR A 3 29.37 -16.48 2.07
C TYR A 3 29.91 -17.77 1.42
N ASP A 4 31.09 -18.23 1.81
CA ASP A 4 31.70 -19.46 1.25
C ASP A 4 32.10 -20.51 2.30
N ASP A 5 31.59 -20.39 3.54
CA ASP A 5 31.91 -21.36 4.60
C ASP A 5 30.91 -22.54 4.67
N GLY A 6 30.10 -22.74 3.64
CA GLY A 6 29.01 -23.74 3.65
C GLY A 6 29.15 -24.92 2.67
N GLY A 7 30.30 -25.09 1.99
CA GLY A 7 30.40 -25.91 0.77
C GLY A 7 29.87 -27.35 0.88
N ALA A 8 30.10 -28.04 1.99
CA ALA A 8 29.64 -29.42 2.20
C ALA A 8 28.24 -29.48 2.85
N GLU A 9 28.02 -28.75 3.94
CA GLU A 9 26.75 -28.80 4.70
C GLU A 9 25.58 -28.17 3.93
N ALA A 10 25.81 -27.03 3.25
CA ALA A 10 24.78 -26.41 2.41
C ALA A 10 24.41 -27.28 1.21
N SER A 11 25.35 -28.09 0.70
CA SER A 11 25.07 -29.06 -0.37
C SER A 11 24.23 -30.24 0.12
N ALA A 12 24.49 -30.72 1.34
CA ALA A 12 23.73 -31.80 1.96
C ALA A 12 22.30 -31.34 2.30
N ASP A 13 22.14 -30.12 2.81
CA ASP A 13 20.82 -29.56 3.11
C ASP A 13 20.02 -29.28 1.83
N ARG A 14 20.68 -28.83 0.76
CA ARG A 14 20.07 -28.73 -0.58
C ARG A 14 19.55 -30.08 -1.06
N ALA A 15 20.35 -31.14 -0.94
CA ALA A 15 19.98 -32.48 -1.40
C ALA A 15 18.78 -33.04 -0.61
N ARG A 16 18.74 -32.84 0.72
CA ARG A 16 17.60 -33.22 1.58
C ARG A 16 16.32 -32.49 1.19
N PHE A 17 16.42 -31.18 0.98
CA PHE A 17 15.30 -30.36 0.53
C PHE A 17 14.77 -30.82 -0.85
N GLU A 18 15.65 -31.06 -1.81
CA GLU A 18 15.27 -31.54 -3.14
C GLU A 18 14.65 -32.94 -3.12
N ALA A 19 15.13 -33.82 -2.24
CA ALA A 19 14.52 -35.13 -2.02
C ALA A 19 13.09 -34.99 -1.46
N HIS A 20 12.89 -34.10 -0.47
CA HIS A 20 11.57 -33.84 0.10
C HIS A 20 10.59 -33.26 -0.94
N VAL A 21 11.03 -32.26 -1.72
CA VAL A 21 10.20 -31.65 -2.78
C VAL A 21 9.84 -32.69 -3.85
N ARG A 22 10.73 -33.63 -4.17
CA ARG A 22 10.40 -34.73 -5.10
C ARG A 22 9.36 -35.70 -4.51
N ALA A 23 9.35 -35.91 -3.21
CA ALA A 23 8.43 -36.82 -2.54
C ALA A 23 7.07 -36.18 -2.19
N CYS A 24 7.00 -34.87 -1.93
CA CYS A 24 5.80 -34.18 -1.45
C CYS A 24 5.10 -33.38 -2.56
N ALA A 25 3.90 -33.82 -2.96
CA ALA A 25 3.14 -33.13 -4.01
C ALA A 25 2.70 -31.71 -3.61
N ALA A 26 2.35 -31.47 -2.34
CA ALA A 26 1.94 -30.16 -1.85
C ALA A 26 3.07 -29.12 -1.97
N CYS A 27 4.29 -29.48 -1.55
CA CYS A 27 5.46 -28.61 -1.66
C CYS A 27 5.83 -28.29 -3.12
N ARG A 28 5.58 -29.21 -4.07
CA ARG A 28 5.78 -28.90 -5.50
C ARG A 28 4.81 -27.84 -5.99
N VAL A 29 3.52 -27.99 -5.65
CA VAL A 29 2.48 -27.01 -6.02
C VAL A 29 2.81 -25.63 -5.47
N GLU A 30 3.25 -25.54 -4.22
CA GLU A 30 3.66 -24.27 -3.60
C GLU A 30 4.88 -23.64 -4.28
N LEU A 31 5.92 -24.44 -4.58
CA LEU A 31 7.10 -23.95 -5.28
C LEU A 31 6.79 -23.49 -6.71
N ASP A 32 5.88 -24.18 -7.41
CA ASP A 32 5.42 -23.76 -8.73
C ASP A 32 4.62 -22.45 -8.66
N ALA A 33 3.77 -22.28 -7.64
CA ALA A 33 3.07 -21.01 -7.40
C ALA A 33 4.06 -19.86 -7.16
N LEU A 34 5.10 -20.06 -6.34
CA LEU A 34 6.14 -19.06 -6.08
C LEU A 34 6.97 -18.73 -7.34
N ARG A 35 7.31 -19.74 -8.15
CA ARG A 35 7.98 -19.52 -9.46
C ARG A 35 7.10 -18.72 -10.40
N GLY A 36 5.79 -19.00 -10.41
CA GLY A 36 4.79 -18.21 -11.12
C GLY A 36 4.86 -16.75 -10.74
N ILE A 37 4.78 -16.43 -9.44
CA ILE A 37 4.89 -15.04 -8.92
C ILE A 37 6.22 -14.40 -9.33
N ARG A 38 7.33 -15.13 -9.30
CA ARG A 38 8.63 -14.60 -9.74
C ARG A 38 8.63 -14.22 -11.22
N ALA A 39 8.05 -15.06 -12.08
CA ALA A 39 7.87 -14.72 -13.50
C ALA A 39 6.90 -13.52 -13.67
N GLN A 40 5.89 -13.42 -12.82
CA GLN A 40 4.95 -12.31 -12.79
C GLN A 40 5.58 -10.97 -12.38
N LEU A 41 6.58 -11.00 -11.51
CA LEU A 41 7.35 -9.82 -11.13
C LEU A 41 8.42 -9.49 -12.16
N ALA A 42 9.05 -10.51 -12.78
CA ALA A 42 10.07 -10.30 -13.79
C ALA A 42 9.53 -9.60 -15.06
N ARG A 43 8.26 -9.85 -15.42
CA ARG A 43 7.60 -9.16 -16.55
C ARG A 43 7.23 -7.71 -16.22
N TRP A 44 7.19 -7.34 -14.94
CA TRP A 44 6.86 -5.98 -14.55
C TRP A 44 8.13 -5.13 -14.71
N ALA A 45 8.17 -4.34 -15.78
CA ALA A 45 9.17 -3.31 -15.96
C ALA A 45 8.74 -2.07 -15.17
N PRO A 46 9.38 -1.74 -14.03
CA PRO A 46 9.08 -0.48 -13.35
C PRO A 46 9.43 0.68 -14.30
N PRO A 47 8.56 1.70 -14.42
CA PRO A 47 8.87 2.85 -15.25
C PRO A 47 10.14 3.51 -14.71
N GLU A 48 11.12 3.74 -15.59
CA GLU A 48 12.37 4.36 -15.18
C GLU A 48 12.06 5.70 -14.51
N PRO A 49 12.52 5.92 -13.27
CA PRO A 49 12.41 7.22 -12.68
C PRO A 49 13.31 8.16 -13.48
N LYS A 50 12.73 9.25 -13.98
CA LYS A 50 13.47 10.32 -14.67
C LYS A 50 14.33 11.11 -13.65
N PHE A 51 15.31 10.44 -13.05
CA PHE A 51 16.37 11.11 -12.31
C PHE A 51 17.41 11.57 -13.33
N GLY A 52 17.30 12.83 -13.75
CA GLY A 52 18.38 13.49 -14.45
C GLY A 52 19.64 13.51 -13.59
N ALA A 53 20.78 13.27 -14.24
CA ALA A 53 22.13 13.50 -13.76
C ALA A 53 22.75 12.46 -12.80
N ARG A 54 23.60 11.60 -13.41
CA ARG A 54 24.92 11.17 -12.93
C ARG A 54 25.07 11.01 -11.40
N ALA A 55 24.70 9.83 -10.89
CA ALA A 55 25.34 9.32 -9.69
C ALA A 55 26.67 8.66 -10.10
N ASN A 56 27.78 9.32 -9.77
CA ASN A 56 29.08 8.66 -9.66
C ASN A 56 28.88 7.34 -8.90
N LEU A 57 29.18 6.20 -9.53
CA LEU A 57 29.42 4.95 -8.83
C LEU A 57 30.74 5.09 -8.05
N GLN A 58 30.71 5.87 -6.98
CA GLN A 58 31.65 5.73 -5.90
C GLN A 58 31.00 4.80 -4.89
N SER A 59 31.46 3.56 -4.92
CA SER A 59 31.16 2.51 -3.96
C SER A 59 31.38 3.02 -2.53
N ASN A 60 30.29 3.44 -1.88
CA ASN A 60 30.26 3.61 -0.44
C ASN A 60 29.77 2.29 0.16
N PRO A 61 30.58 1.53 0.91
CA PRO A 61 30.06 0.42 1.68
C PRO A 61 29.30 1.00 2.88
N GLN A 62 28.16 0.38 3.21
CA GLN A 62 27.31 0.69 4.37
C GLN A 62 26.25 1.79 4.18
N SER A 63 25.11 1.37 3.62
CA SER A 63 23.82 1.72 4.22
C SER A 63 22.85 0.56 4.01
N ASN A 64 22.88 -0.37 4.96
CA ASN A 64 21.95 -1.48 5.00
C ASN A 64 20.54 -0.95 5.36
N PRO A 65 19.52 -1.04 4.48
CA PRO A 65 18.17 -0.54 4.77
C PRO A 65 17.41 -1.40 5.80
N GLN A 66 18.03 -2.47 6.31
CA GLN A 66 17.41 -3.42 7.24
C GLN A 66 17.38 -2.95 8.71
N SER A 67 17.99 -1.82 9.07
CA SER A 67 17.98 -1.32 10.46
C SER A 67 16.74 -0.51 10.83
N ALA A 68 15.97 -0.01 9.85
CA ALA A 68 14.79 0.83 10.12
C ALA A 68 13.55 0.04 10.59
N LEU A 69 13.53 -1.29 10.43
CA LEU A 69 12.46 -2.17 10.89
C LEU A 69 12.60 -2.63 12.36
N ARG A 70 13.62 -2.14 13.08
CA ARG A 70 13.97 -2.63 14.42
C ARG A 70 13.53 -1.72 15.57
N ASN A 71 12.50 -0.90 15.38
CA ASN A 71 11.93 -0.08 16.44
C ASN A 71 10.43 -0.35 16.64
N PRO A 72 10.03 -1.37 17.43
CA PRO A 72 8.62 -1.73 17.66
C PRO A 72 7.85 -0.75 18.56
N ARG A 73 8.44 0.41 18.90
CA ARG A 73 7.88 1.37 19.86
C ARG A 73 6.94 2.41 19.25
N TRP A 74 6.62 2.29 17.96
CA TRP A 74 5.72 3.22 17.28
C TRP A 74 4.59 2.48 16.55
N VAL A 75 3.90 1.63 17.29
CA VAL A 75 2.57 1.16 16.91
C VAL A 75 1.56 2.00 17.69
N PRO A 76 0.83 2.93 17.05
CA PRO A 76 -0.19 3.71 17.75
C PRO A 76 -1.33 2.80 18.22
N ALA A 77 -1.89 3.05 19.40
CA ALA A 77 -2.82 2.15 20.09
C ALA A 77 -4.06 1.76 19.26
N TRP A 78 -4.48 2.60 18.31
CA TRP A 78 -5.58 2.27 17.40
C TRP A 78 -5.25 1.11 16.44
N ALA A 79 -3.98 0.89 16.10
CA ALA A 79 -3.56 -0.22 15.24
C ALA A 79 -3.65 -1.58 15.95
N GLN A 80 -3.53 -1.62 17.29
CA GLN A 80 -3.74 -2.84 18.07
C GLN A 80 -5.21 -3.26 18.10
N ALA A 81 -6.13 -2.29 18.17
CA ALA A 81 -7.56 -2.56 18.16
C ALA A 81 -8.03 -3.17 16.82
N VAL A 82 -7.50 -2.68 15.69
CA VAL A 82 -7.81 -3.21 14.36
C VAL A 82 -7.28 -4.63 14.18
N ALA A 83 -6.06 -4.91 14.66
CA ALA A 83 -5.47 -6.24 14.57
C ALA A 83 -6.27 -7.29 15.37
N ALA A 84 -6.74 -6.95 16.57
CA ALA A 84 -7.54 -7.86 17.38
C ALA A 84 -8.90 -8.19 16.72
N VAL A 85 -9.57 -7.20 16.14
CA VAL A 85 -10.85 -7.40 15.44
C VAL A 85 -10.67 -8.24 14.18
N LEU A 86 -9.57 -8.06 13.44
CA LEU A 86 -9.28 -8.87 12.25
C LEU A 86 -8.98 -10.33 12.59
N VAL A 87 -8.21 -10.61 13.65
CA VAL A 87 -7.93 -11.99 14.07
C VAL A 87 -9.20 -12.70 14.53
N VAL A 88 -10.07 -12.01 15.27
CA VAL A 88 -11.35 -12.57 15.72
C VAL A 88 -12.32 -12.77 14.54
N GLY A 89 -12.37 -11.81 13.60
CA GLY A 89 -13.21 -11.91 12.40
C GLY A 89 -12.79 -13.05 11.45
N VAL A 90 -11.48 -13.25 11.25
CA VAL A 90 -10.95 -14.36 10.44
C VAL A 90 -11.19 -15.71 11.14
N ALA A 91 -11.01 -15.80 12.45
CA ALA A 91 -11.30 -17.03 13.20
C ALA A 91 -12.80 -17.40 13.19
N ALA A 92 -13.68 -16.42 13.32
CA ALA A 92 -15.14 -16.64 13.26
C ALA A 92 -15.62 -17.03 11.85
N GLY A 93 -15.00 -16.47 10.80
CA GLY A 93 -15.26 -16.84 9.41
C GLY A 93 -14.82 -18.27 9.07
N ILE A 94 -13.71 -18.74 9.64
CA ILE A 94 -13.23 -20.12 9.45
C ILE A 94 -14.09 -21.14 10.25
N ALA A 95 -14.73 -20.72 11.34
CA ALA A 95 -15.54 -21.57 12.21
C ALA A 95 -17.06 -21.60 11.88
N ASN A 96 -17.52 -20.85 10.88
CA ASN A 96 -18.93 -20.72 10.51
C ASN A 96 -19.83 -20.45 11.74
N LEU A 97 -19.46 -19.43 12.52
CA LEU A 97 -20.17 -18.99 13.73
C LEU A 97 -21.20 -17.90 13.36
N ASP A 98 -22.47 -18.28 13.29
CA ASP A 98 -23.59 -17.42 12.95
C ASP A 98 -24.30 -17.00 14.24
N VAL A 99 -24.15 -15.73 14.64
CA VAL A 99 -24.78 -15.18 15.85
C VAL A 99 -25.92 -14.27 15.43
N HIS A 100 -27.15 -14.71 15.65
CA HIS A 100 -28.35 -13.98 15.27
C HIS A 100 -29.16 -13.64 16.53
N TYR A 101 -29.42 -12.34 16.74
CA TYR A 101 -30.22 -11.83 17.85
C TYR A 101 -31.57 -11.37 17.30
N ASP A 102 -32.66 -12.03 17.69
CA ASP A 102 -34.02 -11.65 17.33
C ASP A 102 -34.89 -11.41 18.57
N ARG A 103 -36.18 -11.07 18.39
CA ARG A 103 -37.11 -10.80 19.51
C ARG A 103 -37.38 -12.00 20.41
N SER A 104 -36.97 -13.20 20.03
CA SER A 104 -37.06 -14.46 20.78
C SER A 104 -35.75 -14.87 21.48
N GLY A 105 -34.65 -14.13 21.29
CA GLY A 105 -33.40 -14.28 22.03
C GLY A 105 -32.13 -14.35 21.18
N LEU A 106 -30.99 -14.58 21.82
CA LEU A 106 -29.68 -14.77 21.18
C LEU A 106 -29.52 -16.22 20.70
N THR A 107 -29.40 -16.42 19.40
CA THR A 107 -29.08 -17.71 18.79
C THR A 107 -27.65 -17.73 18.28
N ILE A 108 -26.84 -18.68 18.76
CA ILE A 108 -25.45 -18.87 18.34
C ILE A 108 -25.39 -20.22 17.63
N ARG A 109 -25.12 -20.22 16.33
CA ARG A 109 -24.99 -21.43 15.50
C ARG A 109 -23.54 -21.60 15.08
N THR A 110 -22.89 -22.64 15.60
CA THR A 110 -21.50 -22.96 15.27
C THR A 110 -21.48 -24.14 14.30
N GLY A 111 -20.87 -23.95 13.13
CA GLY A 111 -20.94 -24.90 12.02
C GLY A 111 -19.98 -26.08 12.15
N TRP A 112 -20.33 -27.07 12.97
CA TRP A 112 -19.94 -28.48 12.79
C TRP A 112 -21.00 -29.37 13.42
N SER A 113 -21.46 -30.33 12.64
CA SER A 113 -22.65 -31.14 12.87
C SER A 113 -22.60 -31.99 14.15
N SER A 114 -23.64 -31.89 14.97
CA SER A 114 -24.20 -33.04 15.68
C SER A 114 -25.69 -33.11 15.35
N ARG A 115 -26.07 -33.97 14.39
CA ARG A 115 -27.41 -34.54 14.40
C ARG A 115 -27.46 -35.42 15.65
N ALA A 116 -28.03 -34.91 16.73
CA ALA A 116 -28.48 -35.76 17.80
C ALA A 116 -29.60 -36.64 17.22
N ALA A 117 -29.29 -37.93 17.06
CA ALA A 117 -30.27 -38.94 16.68
C ALA A 117 -31.34 -39.02 17.78
N ALA A 118 -32.56 -38.62 17.45
CA ALA A 118 -33.71 -38.92 18.28
C ALA A 118 -34.02 -40.43 18.15
N PRO A 119 -34.35 -41.14 19.25
CA PRO A 119 -34.73 -42.54 19.17
C PRO A 119 -36.04 -42.68 18.40
N ALA A 120 -36.05 -43.59 17.43
CA ALA A 120 -37.23 -43.95 16.67
C ALA A 120 -38.20 -44.75 17.57
N ALA A 121 -39.38 -44.18 17.81
CA ALA A 121 -40.54 -44.96 18.23
C ALA A 121 -41.33 -45.35 16.96
N GLN A 122 -41.41 -46.65 16.67
CA GLN A 122 -42.31 -47.21 15.66
C GLN A 122 -43.78 -47.07 16.09
N PRO A 123 -44.68 -46.66 15.19
CA PRO A 123 -46.07 -47.09 15.23
C PRO A 123 -46.37 -48.09 14.11
N ALA A 124 -47.16 -49.10 14.45
CA ALA A 124 -47.69 -50.12 13.55
C ALA A 124 -48.43 -49.53 12.34
N ALA A 125 -48.25 -50.15 11.18
CA ALA A 125 -48.80 -49.70 9.91
C ALA A 125 -50.24 -50.18 9.67
N ALA A 126 -51.07 -49.27 9.16
CA ALA A 126 -52.31 -49.51 8.41
C ALA A 126 -52.30 -48.56 7.18
N PRO A 127 -53.12 -48.78 6.14
CA PRO A 127 -52.84 -48.37 4.74
C PRO A 127 -52.77 -46.85 4.46
N ALA A 128 -53.10 -45.98 5.42
CA ALA A 128 -52.90 -44.53 5.34
C ALA A 128 -51.41 -44.12 5.31
N ALA A 129 -50.49 -45.01 5.69
CA ALA A 129 -49.05 -44.76 5.64
C ALA A 129 -48.48 -44.68 4.22
N ALA A 130 -49.13 -45.33 3.24
CA ALA A 130 -48.67 -45.34 1.85
C ALA A 130 -48.97 -44.00 1.15
N ASP A 131 -50.20 -43.49 1.28
CA ASP A 131 -50.57 -42.15 0.81
C ASP A 131 -49.75 -41.08 1.53
N ALA A 132 -49.49 -41.30 2.83
CA ALA A 132 -48.66 -40.41 3.62
C ALA A 132 -47.18 -40.36 3.18
N ALA A 133 -46.67 -41.44 2.61
CA ALA A 133 -45.32 -41.52 2.07
C ALA A 133 -45.22 -40.87 0.68
N LEU A 134 -46.27 -40.98 -0.14
CA LEU A 134 -46.34 -40.38 -1.49
C LEU A 134 -46.33 -38.84 -1.45
N TRP A 135 -47.20 -38.20 -0.67
CA TRP A 135 -47.20 -36.72 -0.62
C TRP A 135 -45.92 -36.14 0.00
N LYS A 136 -45.29 -36.87 0.93
CA LYS A 136 -43.97 -36.50 1.47
C LYS A 136 -42.86 -36.60 0.41
N ALA A 137 -42.93 -37.60 -0.48
CA ALA A 137 -42.01 -37.73 -1.59
C ALA A 137 -42.18 -36.58 -2.60
N ASP A 138 -43.42 -36.18 -2.89
CA ASP A 138 -43.74 -35.04 -3.75
C ASP A 138 -43.27 -33.72 -3.13
N LEU A 139 -43.49 -33.51 -1.83
CA LEU A 139 -42.96 -32.32 -1.14
C LEU A 139 -41.43 -32.27 -1.19
N ALA A 140 -40.77 -33.41 -0.98
CA ALA A 140 -39.32 -33.50 -1.07
C ALA A 140 -38.81 -33.30 -2.51
N ALA A 141 -39.60 -33.65 -3.53
CA ALA A 141 -39.28 -33.37 -4.93
C ALA A 141 -39.43 -31.87 -5.22
N LEU A 142 -40.50 -31.24 -4.74
CA LEU A 142 -40.75 -29.80 -4.90
C LEU A 142 -39.68 -28.96 -4.18
N GLU A 143 -39.28 -29.34 -2.97
CA GLU A 143 -38.20 -28.69 -2.23
C GLU A 143 -36.86 -28.79 -2.97
N ARG A 144 -36.57 -29.96 -3.57
CA ARG A 144 -35.38 -30.15 -4.40
C ARG A 144 -35.42 -29.27 -5.65
N GLN A 145 -36.57 -29.18 -6.31
CA GLN A 145 -36.76 -28.32 -7.48
C GLN A 145 -36.59 -26.85 -7.12
N LEU A 146 -37.26 -26.36 -6.07
CA LEU A 146 -37.11 -24.99 -5.58
C LEU A 146 -35.66 -24.69 -5.20
N ARG A 147 -35.00 -25.57 -4.45
CA ARG A 147 -33.60 -25.37 -4.06
C ARG A 147 -32.66 -25.36 -5.29
N SER A 148 -33.02 -26.05 -6.37
CA SER A 148 -32.29 -26.01 -7.64
C SER A 148 -32.50 -24.71 -8.41
N GLU A 149 -33.66 -24.08 -8.32
CA GLU A 149 -33.98 -22.80 -8.97
C GLU A 149 -33.49 -21.58 -8.17
N LEU A 150 -33.53 -21.65 -6.84
CA LEU A 150 -33.07 -20.57 -5.98
C LEU A 150 -31.54 -20.44 -5.95
N ARG A 151 -30.79 -21.54 -6.07
CA ARG A 151 -29.31 -21.51 -6.07
C ARG A 151 -28.71 -20.61 -7.16
N PRO A 152 -29.05 -20.77 -8.45
CA PRO A 152 -28.51 -19.92 -9.51
C PRO A 152 -28.98 -18.48 -9.36
N SER A 153 -30.23 -18.26 -8.96
CA SER A 153 -30.80 -16.93 -8.72
C SER A 153 -30.07 -16.20 -7.58
N GLN A 154 -29.75 -16.91 -6.49
CA GLN A 154 -29.01 -16.37 -5.36
C GLN A 154 -27.55 -16.06 -5.72
N ALA A 155 -26.89 -16.92 -6.51
CA ALA A 155 -25.54 -16.70 -7.00
C ALA A 155 -25.45 -15.50 -7.95
N ALA A 156 -26.45 -15.30 -8.82
CA ALA A 156 -26.53 -14.13 -9.70
C ALA A 156 -26.72 -12.83 -8.90
N ASN A 157 -27.59 -12.86 -7.88
CA ASN A 157 -27.83 -11.71 -7.01
C ASN A 157 -26.61 -11.33 -6.18
N THR A 158 -25.89 -12.30 -5.60
CA THR A 158 -24.65 -12.02 -4.86
C THR A 158 -23.56 -11.48 -5.78
N ALA A 159 -23.39 -12.03 -6.98
CA ALA A 159 -22.44 -11.52 -7.97
C ALA A 159 -22.80 -10.09 -8.46
N ALA A 160 -24.09 -9.76 -8.55
CA ALA A 160 -24.54 -8.41 -8.87
C ALA A 160 -24.25 -7.42 -7.72
N ALA A 161 -24.57 -7.80 -6.49
CA ALA A 161 -24.30 -6.99 -5.29
C ALA A 161 -22.79 -6.73 -5.09
N GLN A 162 -21.95 -7.73 -5.37
CA GLN A 162 -20.49 -7.60 -5.30
C GLN A 162 -19.95 -6.63 -6.36
N ARG A 163 -20.52 -6.63 -7.57
CA ARG A 163 -20.12 -5.71 -8.65
C ARG A 163 -20.55 -4.27 -8.35
N SER A 164 -21.73 -4.06 -7.76
CA SER A 164 -22.16 -2.73 -7.35
C SER A 164 -21.31 -2.18 -6.21
N SER A 165 -20.99 -3.01 -5.20
CA SER A 165 -20.16 -2.57 -4.07
C SER A 165 -18.73 -2.22 -4.49
N ASP A 166 -18.14 -2.97 -5.41
CA ASP A 166 -16.83 -2.66 -5.99
C ASP A 166 -16.85 -1.35 -6.79
N ALA A 167 -17.90 -1.13 -7.61
CA ALA A 167 -18.08 0.13 -8.33
C ALA A 167 -18.23 1.34 -7.38
N ASP A 168 -18.94 1.17 -6.26
CA ASP A 168 -19.10 2.21 -5.24
C ASP A 168 -17.80 2.47 -4.48
N LEU A 169 -17.01 1.43 -4.20
CA LEU A 169 -15.69 1.55 -3.60
C LEU A 169 -14.74 2.33 -4.51
N VAL A 170 -14.66 1.97 -5.79
CA VAL A 170 -13.84 2.69 -6.77
C VAL A 170 -14.28 4.15 -6.89
N ARG A 171 -15.59 4.42 -6.89
CA ARG A 171 -16.12 5.80 -6.90
C ARG A 171 -15.72 6.58 -5.65
N ARG A 172 -15.76 5.95 -4.47
CA ARG A 172 -15.32 6.56 -3.20
C ARG A 172 -13.81 6.83 -3.17
N VAL A 173 -13.00 5.89 -3.66
CA VAL A 173 -11.54 6.06 -3.74
C VAL A 173 -11.20 7.23 -4.66
N ARG A 174 -11.84 7.33 -5.84
CA ARG A 174 -11.65 8.48 -6.75
C ARG A 174 -12.03 9.80 -6.07
N ALA A 175 -13.15 9.84 -5.37
CA ALA A 175 -13.56 11.05 -4.64
C ALA A 175 -12.56 11.45 -3.53
N LEU A 176 -11.97 10.48 -2.82
CA LEU A 176 -10.95 10.74 -1.80
C LEU A 176 -9.63 11.23 -2.42
N VAL A 177 -9.23 10.67 -3.58
CA VAL A 177 -8.06 11.12 -4.32
C VAL A 177 -8.25 12.56 -4.81
N ASP A 178 -9.41 12.88 -5.39
CA ASP A 178 -9.72 14.24 -5.85
C ASP A 178 -9.71 15.26 -4.69
N ASP A 179 -10.21 14.88 -3.50
CA ASP A 179 -10.15 15.74 -2.32
C ASP A 179 -8.70 15.93 -1.82
N SER A 180 -7.91 14.85 -1.81
CA SER A 180 -6.49 14.89 -1.44
C SER A 180 -5.68 15.76 -2.39
N GLU A 181 -5.84 15.60 -3.70
CA GLU A 181 -5.15 16.42 -4.71
C GLU A 181 -5.51 17.90 -4.56
N LYS A 182 -6.79 18.23 -4.32
CA LYS A 182 -7.20 19.61 -4.06
C LYS A 182 -6.55 20.19 -2.81
N ARG A 183 -6.41 19.41 -1.72
CA ARG A 183 -5.70 19.85 -0.51
C ARG A 183 -4.20 20.06 -0.80
N GLN A 184 -3.57 19.11 -1.47
CA GLN A 184 -2.16 19.19 -1.84
C GLN A 184 -1.88 20.38 -2.78
N GLN A 185 -2.75 20.65 -3.75
CA GLN A 185 -2.64 21.81 -4.64
C GLN A 185 -2.73 23.14 -3.88
N ARG A 186 -3.60 23.24 -2.88
CA ARG A 186 -3.72 24.45 -2.04
C ARG A 186 -2.46 24.66 -1.20
N GLU A 187 -1.96 23.62 -0.55
CA GLU A 187 -0.72 23.71 0.23
C GLU A 187 0.49 24.02 -0.65
N LEU A 188 0.59 23.40 -1.83
CA LEU A 188 1.64 23.66 -2.79
C LEU A 188 1.58 25.11 -3.30
N ALA A 189 0.39 25.62 -3.65
CA ALA A 189 0.22 26.99 -4.09
C ALA A 189 0.64 28.00 -3.02
N LEU A 190 0.30 27.75 -1.75
CA LEU A 190 0.73 28.58 -0.62
C LEU A 190 2.26 28.57 -0.47
N ARG A 191 2.90 27.39 -0.51
CA ARG A 191 4.37 27.28 -0.43
C ARG A 191 5.07 27.95 -1.60
N ILE A 192 4.55 27.81 -2.82
CA ILE A 192 5.11 28.49 -4.01
C ILE A 192 4.96 30.00 -3.88
N ALA A 193 3.82 30.49 -3.39
CA ALA A 193 3.60 31.92 -3.17
C ALA A 193 4.56 32.49 -2.11
N GLU A 194 4.80 31.74 -1.03
CA GLU A 194 5.78 32.09 0.01
C GLU A 194 7.20 32.15 -0.57
N LEU A 195 7.61 31.12 -1.32
CA LEU A 195 8.92 31.09 -1.99
C LEU A 195 9.09 32.26 -2.98
N MET A 196 8.07 32.60 -3.77
CA MET A 196 8.14 33.75 -4.68
C MET A 196 8.33 35.07 -3.91
N ARG A 197 7.68 35.19 -2.74
CA ARG A 197 7.80 36.38 -1.90
C ARG A 197 9.22 36.52 -1.35
N ASP A 198 9.82 35.43 -0.86
CA ASP A 198 11.18 35.41 -0.35
C ASP A 198 12.21 35.76 -1.44
N VAL A 199 12.07 35.19 -2.63
CA VAL A 199 12.94 35.50 -3.77
C VAL A 199 12.85 36.97 -4.15
N ASN A 200 11.65 37.56 -4.13
CA ASN A 200 11.47 38.98 -4.45
C ASN A 200 12.11 39.89 -3.39
N VAL A 201 11.98 39.54 -2.11
CA VAL A 201 12.65 40.27 -1.00
C VAL A 201 14.17 40.17 -1.13
N GLN A 202 14.70 38.98 -1.44
CA GLN A 202 16.14 38.78 -1.63
C GLN A 202 16.66 39.59 -2.81
N ARG A 203 15.92 39.63 -3.93
CA ARG A 203 16.27 40.45 -5.10
C ARG A 203 16.27 41.94 -4.75
N GLN A 204 15.30 42.43 -4.01
CA GLN A 204 15.26 43.84 -3.59
C GLN A 204 16.45 44.18 -2.69
N ALA A 205 16.77 43.32 -1.72
CA ALA A 205 17.94 43.49 -0.85
C ALA A 205 19.26 43.48 -1.65
N ASP A 206 19.35 42.62 -2.66
CA ASP A 206 20.51 42.53 -3.54
C ASP A 206 20.66 43.79 -4.42
N LEU A 207 19.57 44.29 -5.00
CA LEU A 207 19.58 45.53 -5.77
C LEU A 207 20.05 46.71 -4.92
N VAL A 208 19.59 46.84 -3.67
CA VAL A 208 20.05 47.88 -2.74
C VAL A 208 21.54 47.70 -2.39
N ARG A 209 22.02 46.46 -2.30
CA ARG A 209 23.45 46.17 -2.06
C ARG A 209 24.30 46.56 -3.26
N VAL A 210 23.86 46.24 -4.48
CA VAL A 210 24.53 46.60 -5.73
C VAL A 210 24.56 48.12 -5.89
N ASP A 211 23.44 48.82 -5.66
CA ASP A 211 23.36 50.28 -5.72
C ASP A 211 24.36 50.95 -4.77
N ARG A 212 24.42 50.48 -3.51
CA ARG A 212 25.40 50.96 -2.53
C ARG A 212 26.84 50.65 -2.95
N ALA A 213 27.11 49.47 -3.51
CA ALA A 213 28.43 49.10 -3.98
C ALA A 213 28.89 49.96 -5.16
N LEU A 214 28.00 50.24 -6.12
CA LEU A 214 28.26 51.11 -7.26
C LEU A 214 28.56 52.54 -6.79
N GLY A 215 27.78 53.10 -5.87
CA GLY A 215 28.04 54.43 -5.31
C GLY A 215 29.40 54.56 -4.60
N LEU A 216 29.89 53.50 -3.95
CA LEU A 216 31.23 53.48 -3.36
C LEU A 216 32.34 53.46 -4.43
N VAL A 217 32.14 52.71 -5.52
CA VAL A 217 33.10 52.64 -6.64
C VAL A 217 33.16 53.98 -7.37
N GLU A 218 32.02 54.60 -7.68
CA GLU A 218 31.97 55.91 -8.33
C GLU A 218 32.68 56.99 -7.53
N ASN A 219 32.50 57.01 -6.20
CA ASN A 219 33.22 57.94 -5.32
C ASN A 219 34.73 57.70 -5.34
N LYS A 220 35.19 56.44 -5.25
CA LYS A 220 36.62 56.10 -5.31
C LYS A 220 37.23 56.50 -6.66
N VAL A 221 36.56 56.16 -7.76
CA VAL A 221 37.00 56.50 -9.12
C VAL A 221 37.05 58.02 -9.29
N GLY A 222 36.06 58.77 -8.79
CA GLY A 222 36.07 60.23 -8.82
C GLY A 222 37.28 60.83 -8.09
N VAL A 223 37.62 60.31 -6.91
CA VAL A 223 38.80 60.74 -6.14
C VAL A 223 40.10 60.39 -6.88
N GLU A 224 40.22 59.19 -7.43
CA GLU A 224 41.41 58.78 -8.19
C GLU A 224 41.60 59.60 -9.46
N VAL A 225 40.53 59.90 -10.20
CA VAL A 225 40.58 60.76 -11.40
C VAL A 225 41.02 62.17 -11.03
N LEU A 226 40.49 62.76 -9.94
CA LEU A 226 40.91 64.07 -9.46
C LEU A 226 42.39 64.09 -9.05
N LYS A 227 42.85 63.06 -8.33
CA LYS A 227 44.25 62.91 -7.93
C LYS A 227 45.18 62.79 -9.15
N ASN A 228 44.80 61.99 -10.14
CA ASN A 228 45.53 61.84 -11.38
C ASN A 228 45.61 63.16 -12.17
N ARG A 229 44.51 63.93 -12.22
CA ARG A 229 44.47 65.26 -12.85
C ARG A 229 45.35 66.28 -12.12
N GLN A 230 45.44 66.21 -10.79
CA GLN A 230 46.36 67.05 -10.00
C GLN A 230 47.82 66.68 -10.28
N GLN A 231 48.16 65.39 -10.31
CA GLN A 231 49.51 64.93 -10.65
C GLN A 231 49.91 65.37 -12.06
N MET A 232 49.03 65.20 -13.06
CA MET A 232 49.28 65.65 -14.43
C MET A 232 49.56 67.17 -14.49
N ASN A 233 48.76 67.99 -13.79
CA ASN A 233 49.00 69.44 -13.72
C ASN A 233 50.33 69.80 -13.04
N TYR A 234 50.75 69.03 -12.03
CA TYR A 234 52.04 69.22 -11.38
C TYR A 234 53.21 68.93 -12.33
N PHE A 235 53.12 67.87 -13.12
CA PHE A 235 54.12 67.55 -14.15
C PHE A 235 54.19 68.62 -15.24
N ILE A 236 53.05 69.11 -15.74
CA ILE A 236 53.02 70.21 -16.72
C ILE A 236 53.70 71.47 -16.15
N ARG A 237 53.37 71.84 -14.91
CA ARG A 237 53.94 73.04 -14.26
C ARG A 237 55.44 72.92 -14.02
N THR A 238 55.92 71.74 -13.64
CA THR A 238 57.37 71.51 -13.44
C THR A 238 58.14 71.47 -14.76
N SER A 239 57.52 71.05 -15.86
CA SER A 239 58.13 71.07 -17.20
C SER A 239 58.20 72.45 -17.87
N GLN A 240 57.48 73.46 -17.35
CA GLN A 240 57.48 74.83 -17.88
C GLN A 240 58.48 75.78 -17.18
N ARG A 241 59.22 75.29 -16.19
CA ARG A 241 60.37 76.00 -15.59
C ARG A 241 61.65 75.48 -16.18
#